data_AF-A0A3N6AEM4-F1
#
_entry.id   AF-A0A3N6AEM4-F1
#
_cell.length_a   1.000
_cell.length_b   1.000
_cell.length_c   1.000
_cell.angle_alpha   90.00
_cell.angle_beta   90.00
_cell.angle_gamma   90.00
#
_symmetry.space_group_name_H-M   'P 1'
#
loop_
_entity.id
_entity.type
_entity.pdbx_description
1 polymer ?
#
loop_
_entity_poly.entity_id
_entity_poly.type
_entity_poly.pdbx_seq_one_letter_code
_entity_poly.pdbx_strand_id
1 'polypeptide(L)'
;MSSFQSYYQKNILYSCCILKIGIFLSYNKKVILNGKRRRLKMSDVLTAPVKLKIITTITQPGTETEKFELWSEGEIMQKNDQIYLQYEEIQEDQRMNTTLRFGQEDAIIMRNGDVKMRMPFVLGQVRRGHYNSEYGQLPIVTKTKEMKFEPSETIQNGRFYLQYELIIGEQSVGDYCLELNYTEGNK
;
A
#
# COMPACT_ATOMS: atom_id res chain seq x y z
N MET A 1 -7.24 -18.77 24.14
CA MET A 1 -7.71 -17.49 23.55
C MET A 1 -6.57 -16.54 23.16
N SER A 2 -5.39 -16.59 23.79
CA SER A 2 -4.23 -15.71 23.46
C SER A 2 -3.52 -16.04 22.14
N SER A 3 -3.54 -17.30 21.67
CA SER A 3 -2.84 -17.73 20.45
C SER A 3 -3.49 -17.23 19.15
N PHE A 4 -4.83 -17.11 19.13
CA PHE A 4 -5.58 -16.62 17.97
C PHE A 4 -5.36 -15.13 17.71
N GLN A 5 -5.37 -14.30 18.76
CA GLN A 5 -5.11 -12.86 18.65
C GLN A 5 -3.69 -12.59 18.14
N SER A 6 -2.71 -13.37 18.61
CA SER A 6 -1.31 -13.29 18.17
C SER A 6 -1.13 -13.72 16.71
N TYR A 7 -1.83 -14.75 16.26
CA TYR A 7 -1.81 -15.20 14.86
C TYR A 7 -2.43 -14.17 13.90
N TYR A 8 -3.51 -13.49 14.30
CA TYR A 8 -4.10 -12.41 13.50
C TYR A 8 -3.20 -11.18 13.44
N GLN A 9 -2.61 -10.80 14.58
CA GLN A 9 -1.61 -9.74 14.61
C GLN A 9 -0.48 -10.09 13.63
N LYS A 10 0.09 -11.30 13.69
CA LYS A 10 1.11 -11.75 12.71
C LYS A 10 0.63 -11.70 11.26
N ASN A 11 -0.55 -12.22 10.93
CA ASN A 11 -1.06 -12.18 9.55
C ASN A 11 -1.35 -10.77 9.04
N ILE A 12 -1.77 -9.84 9.89
CA ILE A 12 -1.95 -8.43 9.51
C ILE A 12 -0.59 -7.75 9.39
N LEU A 13 0.36 -8.10 10.24
CA LEU A 13 1.74 -7.62 10.19
C LEU A 13 2.43 -8.00 8.88
N TYR A 14 2.25 -9.25 8.43
CA TYR A 14 2.78 -9.76 7.16
C TYR A 14 1.90 -9.39 5.95
N SER A 15 0.57 -9.31 6.10
CA SER A 15 -0.27 -8.82 5.01
C SER A 15 -0.03 -7.32 4.75
N CYS A 16 0.23 -6.50 5.78
CA CYS A 16 0.71 -5.13 5.62
C CYS A 16 2.07 -5.07 4.92
N CYS A 17 2.87 -6.15 4.98
CA CYS A 17 4.26 -6.14 4.57
C CYS A 17 4.65 -7.33 3.70
N ILE A 18 4.76 -7.05 2.40
CA ILE A 18 5.11 -7.99 1.34
C ILE A 18 6.30 -8.87 1.73
N LEU A 19 6.09 -10.19 1.82
CA LEU A 19 7.16 -11.15 2.07
C LEU A 19 7.14 -12.35 1.13
N LYS A 20 8.27 -12.42 0.39
CA LYS A 20 8.99 -13.55 -0.24
C LYS A 20 8.44 -14.29 -1.48
N ILE A 21 9.17 -13.95 -2.56
CA ILE A 21 9.83 -14.78 -3.60
C ILE A 21 8.97 -15.43 -4.68
N GLY A 22 9.20 -14.93 -5.90
CA GLY A 22 9.60 -15.78 -7.01
C GLY A 22 8.50 -16.12 -7.99
N ILE A 23 8.50 -15.38 -9.10
CA ILE A 23 8.30 -15.83 -10.50
C ILE A 23 7.61 -14.70 -11.26
N PHE A 24 8.39 -14.14 -12.18
CA PHE A 24 7.93 -13.22 -13.21
C PHE A 24 7.05 -14.01 -14.18
N LEU A 25 5.73 -13.84 -14.11
CA LEU A 25 4.84 -14.27 -15.19
C LEU A 25 3.86 -13.14 -15.50
N SER A 26 4.20 -12.42 -16.57
CA SER A 26 3.28 -11.55 -17.31
C SER A 26 2.01 -12.33 -17.64
N TYR A 27 0.86 -11.83 -17.19
CA TYR A 27 -0.42 -12.34 -17.66
C TYR A 27 -1.46 -11.22 -17.79
N ASN A 28 -1.69 -10.83 -19.04
CA ASN A 28 -2.81 -10.00 -19.46
C ASN A 28 -4.13 -10.74 -19.24
N LYS A 29 -5.09 -10.17 -18.49
CA LYS A 29 -6.50 -10.57 -18.64
C LYS A 29 -7.50 -9.45 -18.34
N LYS A 30 -8.23 -9.05 -19.37
CA LYS A 30 -9.43 -8.19 -19.32
C LYS A 30 -10.52 -8.84 -18.48
N VAL A 31 -11.10 -8.08 -17.55
CA VAL A 31 -12.35 -8.42 -16.87
C VAL A 31 -13.41 -7.38 -17.24
N ILE A 32 -14.51 -7.85 -17.82
CA ILE A 32 -15.71 -7.07 -18.14
C ILE A 32 -16.66 -7.15 -16.94
N LEU A 33 -17.08 -6.01 -16.40
CA LEU A 33 -18.18 -5.93 -15.43
C LEU A 33 -19.25 -4.95 -15.91
N ASN A 34 -20.45 -5.48 -16.17
CA ASN A 34 -21.68 -4.74 -16.40
C ASN A 34 -22.27 -4.28 -15.06
N GLY A 35 -22.59 -2.99 -14.93
CA GLY A 35 -23.31 -2.45 -13.79
C GLY A 35 -23.28 -0.92 -13.74
N LYS A 36 -24.38 -0.27 -14.13
CA LYS A 36 -24.53 1.19 -14.17
C LYS A 36 -24.52 1.80 -12.76
N ARG A 37 -23.37 2.37 -12.37
CA ARG A 37 -23.29 3.59 -11.55
C ARG A 37 -22.60 4.64 -12.42
N ARG A 38 -23.11 5.87 -12.49
CA ARG A 38 -22.49 6.95 -13.27
C ARG A 38 -21.12 7.27 -12.67
N ARG A 39 -20.11 6.56 -13.19
CA ARG A 39 -18.68 6.75 -12.98
C ARG A 39 -18.27 7.90 -13.88
N LEU A 40 -17.62 8.92 -13.32
CA LEU A 40 -16.87 9.90 -14.11
C LEU A 40 -15.99 9.09 -15.08
N LYS A 41 -16.12 9.32 -16.39
CA LYS A 41 -15.34 8.59 -17.40
C LYS A 41 -13.86 8.82 -17.09
N MET A 42 -13.14 7.73 -16.87
CA MET A 42 -11.71 7.71 -16.58
C MET A 42 -10.85 7.96 -17.83
N SER A 43 -11.46 8.47 -18.91
CA SER A 43 -10.89 8.52 -20.26
C SER A 43 -9.93 9.68 -20.52
N ASP A 44 -9.84 10.64 -19.61
CA ASP A 44 -9.11 11.90 -19.87
C ASP A 44 -7.94 12.12 -18.90
N VAL A 45 -7.67 11.17 -17.99
CA VAL A 45 -6.50 11.26 -17.11
C VAL A 45 -5.36 10.49 -17.74
N LEU A 46 -4.28 11.21 -18.08
CA LEU A 46 -3.07 10.60 -18.61
C LEU A 46 -2.47 9.66 -17.56
N THR A 47 -2.42 8.38 -17.88
CA THR A 47 -1.69 7.38 -17.11
C THR A 47 -0.37 7.04 -17.81
N ALA A 48 0.63 6.64 -17.03
CA ALA A 48 1.94 6.30 -17.54
C ALA A 48 2.51 5.06 -16.83
N PRO A 49 3.25 4.18 -17.53
CA PRO A 49 3.89 3.05 -16.90
C PRO A 49 5.06 3.50 -16.02
N VAL A 50 5.23 2.83 -14.88
CA VAL A 50 6.34 3.05 -13.94
C VAL A 50 6.89 1.73 -13.40
N LYS A 51 8.18 1.72 -13.11
CA LYS A 51 8.85 0.69 -12.31
C LYS A 51 8.93 1.15 -10.86
N LEU A 52 8.71 0.22 -9.95
CA LEU A 52 8.59 0.48 -8.52
C LEU A 52 9.65 -0.28 -7.77
N LYS A 53 10.31 0.40 -6.84
CA LYS A 53 11.09 -0.20 -5.77
C LYS A 53 10.49 0.25 -4.43
N ILE A 54 9.91 -0.68 -3.71
CA ILE A 54 9.29 -0.45 -2.41
C ILE A 54 10.11 -1.19 -1.36
N ILE A 55 10.63 -0.44 -0.40
CA ILE A 55 11.29 -0.99 0.78
C ILE A 55 10.36 -0.76 1.96
N THR A 56 10.09 -1.81 2.73
CA THR A 56 9.37 -1.69 4.00
C THR A 56 10.23 -2.18 5.14
N THR A 57 10.35 -1.40 6.19
CA THR A 57 11.05 -1.76 7.43
C THR A 57 10.05 -1.79 8.57
N ILE A 58 10.05 -2.89 9.34
CA ILE A 58 9.17 -3.10 10.48
C ILE A 58 10.01 -3.30 11.74
N THR A 59 9.69 -2.56 12.79
CA THR A 59 10.26 -2.75 14.12
C THR A 59 9.14 -3.01 15.10
N GLN A 60 9.02 -4.25 15.58
CA GLN A 60 8.01 -4.62 16.58
C GLN A 60 8.61 -4.58 17.99
N PRO A 61 7.79 -4.37 19.03
CA PRO A 61 8.27 -4.40 20.40
C PRO A 61 8.92 -5.74 20.76
N GLY A 62 10.19 -5.71 21.14
CA GLY A 62 10.92 -6.90 21.61
C GLY A 62 11.37 -7.86 20.50
N THR A 63 11.31 -7.46 19.22
CA THR A 63 11.83 -8.25 18.09
C THR A 63 12.96 -7.51 17.38
N GLU A 64 13.70 -8.24 16.55
CA GLU A 64 14.61 -7.62 15.58
C GLU A 64 13.82 -6.85 14.52
N THR A 65 14.49 -5.89 13.89
CA THR A 65 13.93 -5.12 12.78
C THR A 65 13.98 -5.94 11.51
N GLU A 66 12.85 -6.06 10.82
CA GLU A 66 12.73 -6.79 9.57
C GLU A 66 12.67 -5.81 8.39
N LYS A 67 13.29 -6.17 7.27
CA LYS A 67 13.32 -5.36 6.04
C LYS A 67 12.89 -6.18 4.84
N PHE A 68 12.01 -5.60 4.04
CA PHE A 68 11.42 -6.21 2.87
C PHE A 68 11.57 -5.32 1.66
N GLU A 69 11.76 -5.96 0.50
CA GLU A 69 11.97 -5.28 -0.77
C GLU A 69 11.04 -5.90 -1.80
N LEU A 70 10.24 -5.05 -2.45
CA LEU A 70 9.36 -5.39 -3.57
C LEU A 70 9.78 -4.59 -4.79
N TRP A 71 9.94 -5.29 -5.90
CA TRP A 71 10.03 -4.72 -7.24
C TRP A 71 8.74 -5.04 -7.99
N SER A 72 8.12 -4.04 -8.59
CA SER A 72 6.88 -4.23 -9.34
C SER A 72 6.80 -3.23 -10.49
N GLU A 73 5.90 -3.50 -11.43
CA GLU A 73 5.49 -2.57 -12.47
C GLU A 73 4.09 -2.05 -12.14
N GLY A 74 3.82 -0.80 -12.50
CA GLY A 74 2.57 -0.16 -12.18
C GLY A 74 2.21 0.97 -13.11
N GLU A 75 1.08 1.60 -12.81
CA GLU A 75 0.59 2.79 -13.50
C GLU A 75 0.58 3.98 -12.55
N ILE A 76 1.11 5.10 -13.02
CA ILE A 76 1.06 6.38 -12.32
C ILE A 76 0.07 7.33 -12.99
N MET A 77 -0.57 8.15 -12.17
CA MET A 77 -1.53 9.15 -12.59
C MET A 77 -1.50 10.33 -11.61
N GLN A 78 -1.57 11.56 -12.11
CA GLN A 78 -1.70 12.74 -11.27
C GLN A 78 -3.11 13.31 -11.35
N LYS A 79 -3.70 13.66 -10.20
CA LYS A 79 -5.00 14.33 -10.11
C LYS A 79 -5.04 15.27 -8.92
N ASN A 80 -5.34 16.55 -9.14
CA ASN A 80 -5.45 17.57 -8.08
C ASN A 80 -4.24 17.55 -7.11
N ASP A 81 -3.02 17.63 -7.66
CA ASP A 81 -1.74 17.62 -6.93
C ASP A 81 -1.44 16.35 -6.13
N GLN A 82 -2.23 15.29 -6.35
CA GLN A 82 -2.05 14.00 -5.73
C GLN A 82 -1.54 13.00 -6.76
N ILE A 83 -0.54 12.23 -6.38
CA ILE A 83 -0.06 11.08 -7.16
C ILE A 83 -0.89 9.87 -6.78
N TYR A 84 -1.30 9.12 -7.79
CA TYR A 84 -1.93 7.83 -7.66
C TYR A 84 -1.04 6.82 -8.35
N LEU A 85 -0.56 5.85 -7.58
CA LEU A 85 0.30 4.79 -8.04
C LEU A 85 -0.39 3.46 -7.80
N GLN A 86 -0.64 2.72 -8.87
CA GLN A 86 -1.34 1.45 -8.86
C GLN A 86 -0.41 0.33 -9.30
N TYR A 87 -0.37 -0.76 -8.54
CA TYR A 87 0.44 -1.92 -8.85
C TYR A 87 -0.19 -3.17 -8.26
N GLU A 88 0.25 -4.31 -8.78
CA GLU A 88 -0.14 -5.60 -8.27
C GLU A 88 0.87 -6.10 -7.23
N GLU A 89 0.34 -6.66 -6.16
CA GLU A 89 1.10 -7.42 -5.16
C GLU A 89 0.65 -8.88 -5.22
N ILE A 90 1.63 -9.77 -5.23
CA ILE A 90 1.44 -11.21 -5.03
C ILE A 90 2.22 -11.56 -3.76
N GLN A 91 1.51 -12.06 -2.75
CA GLN A 91 2.09 -12.54 -1.49
C GLN A 91 1.61 -13.97 -1.26
N GLU A 92 2.52 -14.93 -1.26
CA GLU A 92 2.17 -16.35 -1.24
C GLU A 92 1.14 -16.68 -2.34
N ASP A 93 -0.06 -17.13 -1.98
CA ASP A 93 -1.17 -17.42 -2.90
C ASP A 93 -2.21 -16.27 -2.98
N GLN A 94 -1.95 -15.13 -2.34
CA GLN A 94 -2.84 -13.97 -2.32
C GLN A 94 -2.45 -12.94 -3.37
N ARG A 95 -3.44 -12.50 -4.13
CA ARG A 95 -3.31 -11.47 -5.16
C ARG A 95 -4.16 -10.26 -4.80
N MET A 96 -3.53 -9.10 -4.82
CA MET A 96 -4.23 -7.83 -4.60
C MET A 96 -3.69 -6.71 -5.48
N ASN A 97 -4.56 -5.77 -5.78
CA ASN A 97 -4.20 -4.51 -6.40
C ASN A 97 -4.04 -3.46 -5.31
N THR A 98 -2.87 -2.86 -5.24
CA THR A 98 -2.56 -1.77 -4.32
C THR A 98 -2.62 -0.44 -5.03
N THR A 99 -3.30 0.51 -4.42
CA THR A 99 -3.29 1.92 -4.80
C THR A 99 -2.69 2.74 -3.67
N LEU A 100 -1.55 3.36 -3.94
CA LEU A 100 -0.99 4.40 -3.09
C LEU A 100 -1.41 5.76 -3.65
N ARG A 101 -2.21 6.50 -2.90
CA ARG A 101 -2.46 7.92 -3.15
C ARG A 101 -1.60 8.73 -2.20
N PHE A 102 -0.86 9.71 -2.67
CA PHE A 102 0.00 10.52 -1.82
C PHE A 102 0.25 11.91 -2.39
N GLY A 103 0.45 12.85 -1.47
CA GLY A 103 0.91 14.21 -1.74
C GLY A 103 1.76 14.69 -0.57
N GLN A 104 1.88 16.01 -0.39
CA GLN A 104 2.69 16.59 0.68
C GLN A 104 2.07 16.40 2.08
N GLU A 105 0.74 16.47 2.20
CA GLU A 105 0.05 16.54 3.50
C GLU A 105 -0.60 15.22 3.94
N ASP A 106 -1.00 14.40 2.97
CA ASP A 106 -1.76 13.18 3.23
C ASP A 106 -1.39 12.05 2.25
N ALA A 107 -1.68 10.83 2.70
CA ALA A 107 -1.55 9.64 1.88
C ALA A 107 -2.63 8.61 2.24
N ILE A 108 -2.90 7.69 1.33
CA ILE A 108 -3.79 6.56 1.56
C ILE A 108 -3.22 5.33 0.86
N ILE A 109 -3.06 4.25 1.61
CA ILE A 109 -2.87 2.91 1.06
C ILE A 109 -4.23 2.23 0.96
N MET A 110 -4.57 1.75 -0.23
CA MET A 110 -5.75 0.93 -0.48
C MET A 110 -5.31 -0.38 -1.11
N ARG A 111 -5.78 -1.50 -0.59
CA ARG A 111 -5.67 -2.79 -1.30
C ARG A 111 -7.04 -3.36 -1.57
N ASN A 112 -7.19 -3.99 -2.73
CA ASN A 112 -8.39 -4.70 -3.15
C ASN A 112 -8.00 -6.03 -3.76
N GLY A 113 -8.66 -7.12 -3.35
CA GLY A 113 -8.36 -8.48 -3.77
C GLY A 113 -8.69 -9.43 -2.62
N ASP A 114 -7.84 -10.43 -2.43
CA ASP A 114 -7.96 -11.39 -1.31
C ASP A 114 -7.85 -10.69 0.06
N VAL A 115 -7.15 -9.55 0.08
CA VAL A 115 -7.15 -8.60 1.19
C VAL A 115 -7.75 -7.28 0.74
N LYS A 116 -8.70 -6.76 1.53
CA LYS A 116 -9.28 -5.44 1.33
C LYS A 116 -8.94 -4.53 2.49
N MET A 117 -8.25 -3.43 2.23
CA MET A 117 -7.85 -2.51 3.29
C MET A 117 -7.85 -1.06 2.83
N ARG A 118 -8.00 -0.16 3.80
CA ARG A 118 -7.84 1.28 3.62
C ARG A 118 -7.16 1.87 4.84
N MET A 119 -5.96 2.41 4.63
CA MET A 119 -5.17 3.12 5.65
C MET A 119 -4.96 4.56 5.23
N PRO A 120 -5.70 5.52 5.80
CA PRO A 120 -5.41 6.93 5.63
C PRO A 120 -4.25 7.37 6.54
N PHE A 121 -3.46 8.31 6.05
CA PHE A 121 -2.32 8.91 6.74
C PHE A 121 -2.38 10.42 6.60
N VAL A 122 -2.11 11.14 7.69
CA VAL A 122 -1.97 12.59 7.71
C VAL A 122 -0.87 12.91 8.69
N LEU A 123 0.12 13.69 8.27
CA LEU A 123 1.33 13.96 9.05
C LEU A 123 0.97 14.46 10.47
N GLY A 124 1.54 13.81 11.50
CA GLY A 124 1.32 14.16 12.91
C GLY A 124 -0.04 13.77 13.48
N GLN A 125 -0.91 13.12 12.70
CA GLN A 125 -2.28 12.78 13.13
C GLN A 125 -2.50 11.28 13.28
N VAL A 126 -3.47 10.95 14.11
CA VAL A 126 -4.01 9.60 14.27
C VAL A 126 -5.18 9.41 13.32
N ARG A 127 -5.18 8.33 12.53
CA ARG A 127 -6.22 8.03 11.55
C ARG A 127 -6.71 6.60 11.70
N ARG A 128 -8.02 6.42 11.55
CA ARG A 128 -8.68 5.10 11.58
C ARG A 128 -8.78 4.54 10.17
N GLY A 129 -8.35 3.30 10.01
CA GLY A 129 -8.49 2.49 8.81
C GLY A 129 -9.26 1.21 9.08
N HIS A 130 -9.34 0.36 8.07
CA HIS A 130 -9.87 -0.99 8.22
C HIS A 130 -9.04 -1.98 7.41
N TYR A 131 -8.98 -3.19 7.92
CA TYR A 131 -8.43 -4.37 7.29
C TYR A 131 -9.52 -5.44 7.22
N ASN A 132 -9.80 -5.96 6.04
CA ASN A 132 -10.80 -7.00 5.83
C ASN A 132 -10.11 -8.21 5.18
N SER A 133 -10.25 -9.35 5.82
CA SER A 133 -9.87 -10.67 5.31
C SER A 133 -11.08 -11.61 5.28
N GLU A 134 -10.86 -12.85 4.86
CA GLU A 134 -11.86 -13.94 4.91
C GLU A 134 -12.45 -14.16 6.31
N TYR A 135 -11.71 -13.75 7.34
CA TYR A 135 -12.09 -13.92 8.74
C TYR A 135 -12.90 -12.76 9.31
N GLY A 136 -13.10 -11.69 8.53
CA GLY A 136 -13.86 -10.52 8.93
C GLY A 136 -13.08 -9.21 8.87
N GLN A 137 -13.74 -8.17 9.36
CA GLN A 137 -13.20 -6.80 9.37
C GLN A 137 -12.57 -6.49 10.72
N LEU A 138 -11.36 -5.95 10.68
CA LEU A 138 -10.63 -5.45 11.82
C LEU A 138 -10.37 -3.94 11.70
N PRO A 139 -10.77 -3.14 12.71
CA PRO A 139 -10.35 -1.75 12.82
C PRO A 139 -8.85 -1.65 13.07
N ILE A 140 -8.19 -0.78 12.33
CA ILE A 140 -6.78 -0.46 12.51
C ILE A 140 -6.60 1.04 12.68
N VAL A 141 -5.57 1.44 13.40
CA VAL A 141 -5.26 2.84 13.67
C VAL A 141 -3.81 3.10 13.30
N THR A 142 -3.56 4.21 12.60
CA THR A 142 -2.22 4.65 12.22
C THR A 142 -1.91 5.97 12.89
N LYS A 143 -0.69 6.14 13.37
CA LYS A 143 -0.16 7.43 13.82
C LYS A 143 1.03 7.79 12.94
N THR A 144 0.82 8.72 12.01
CA THR A 144 1.85 9.13 11.05
C THR A 144 2.92 9.97 11.76
N LYS A 145 4.15 9.48 11.79
CA LYS A 145 5.31 10.12 12.41
C LYS A 145 6.04 11.03 11.44
N GLU A 146 6.25 10.55 10.22
CA GLU A 146 6.97 11.26 9.18
C GLU A 146 6.37 10.93 7.81
N MET A 147 6.37 11.92 6.92
CA MET A 147 5.93 11.76 5.55
C MET A 147 6.66 12.78 4.69
N LYS A 148 7.30 12.32 3.61
CA LYS A 148 8.02 13.17 2.66
C LYS A 148 7.69 12.74 1.26
N PHE A 149 7.36 13.71 0.42
CA PHE A 149 7.15 13.50 -1.00
C PHE A 149 8.12 14.37 -1.80
N GLU A 150 8.98 13.71 -2.57
CA GLU A 150 10.00 14.33 -3.42
C GLU A 150 9.64 14.06 -4.89
N PRO A 151 8.85 14.93 -5.54
CA PRO A 151 8.59 14.84 -6.97
C PRO A 151 9.85 15.20 -7.79
N SER A 152 10.01 14.57 -8.96
CA SER A 152 10.97 15.03 -9.99
C SER A 152 10.30 16.02 -10.97
N GLU A 153 11.06 16.49 -11.96
CA GLU A 153 10.52 17.30 -13.08
C GLU A 153 9.42 16.57 -13.87
N THR A 154 9.48 15.24 -13.94
CA THR A 154 8.46 14.40 -14.58
C THR A 154 7.67 13.60 -13.57
N ILE A 155 6.37 13.39 -13.84
CA ILE A 155 5.48 12.63 -12.95
C ILE A 155 5.87 11.16 -12.80
N GLN A 156 6.69 10.62 -13.71
CA GLN A 156 7.10 9.22 -13.74
C GLN A 156 8.33 8.94 -12.86
N ASN A 157 8.92 9.95 -12.23
CA ASN A 157 10.09 9.78 -11.36
C ASN A 157 9.87 10.49 -10.02
N GLY A 158 10.16 9.81 -8.92
CA GLY A 158 10.09 10.44 -7.61
C GLY A 158 10.23 9.47 -6.46
N ARG A 159 10.16 10.04 -5.25
CA ARG A 159 10.27 9.30 -4.00
C ARG A 159 9.16 9.66 -3.04
N PHE A 160 8.71 8.66 -2.30
CA PHE A 160 7.76 8.85 -1.22
C PHE A 160 8.23 8.07 0.00
N TYR A 161 8.31 8.76 1.13
CA TYR A 161 8.68 8.21 2.42
C TYR A 161 7.52 8.35 3.38
N LEU A 162 7.21 7.29 4.12
CA LEU A 162 6.16 7.27 5.12
C LEU A 162 6.59 6.46 6.33
N GLN A 163 6.61 7.10 7.50
CA GLN A 163 6.82 6.44 8.78
C GLN A 163 5.56 6.55 9.64
N TYR A 164 5.11 5.44 10.21
CA TYR A 164 3.94 5.41 11.06
C TYR A 164 4.03 4.31 12.11
N GLU A 165 3.36 4.54 13.23
CA GLU A 165 3.04 3.49 14.19
C GLU A 165 1.70 2.86 13.79
N LEU A 166 1.64 1.53 13.76
CA LEU A 166 0.40 0.78 13.56
C LEU A 166 -0.13 0.32 14.91
N ILE A 167 -1.42 0.51 15.12
CA ILE A 167 -2.12 0.19 16.36
C ILE A 167 -3.35 -0.65 16.01
N ILE A 168 -3.52 -1.77 16.71
CA ILE A 168 -4.67 -2.67 16.55
C ILE A 168 -5.34 -2.83 17.90
N GLY A 169 -6.64 -2.51 17.97
CA GLY A 169 -7.32 -2.32 19.24
C GLY A 169 -6.66 -1.17 20.01
N GLU A 170 -6.05 -1.49 21.15
CA GLU A 170 -5.33 -0.53 22.01
C GLU A 170 -3.82 -0.82 22.09
N GLN A 171 -3.32 -1.76 21.27
CA GLN A 171 -1.94 -2.20 21.30
C GLN A 171 -1.17 -1.70 20.09
N SER A 172 -0.01 -1.09 20.35
CA SER A 172 0.99 -0.82 19.32
C SER A 172 1.53 -2.14 18.79
N VAL A 173 1.39 -2.38 17.48
CA VAL A 173 1.88 -3.59 16.83
C VAL A 173 3.25 -3.40 16.19
N GLY A 174 3.74 -2.16 16.11
CA GLY A 174 5.08 -1.84 15.66
C GLY A 174 5.17 -0.52 14.89
N ASP A 175 6.41 -0.14 14.63
CA ASP A 175 6.77 0.97 13.77
C ASP A 175 7.07 0.48 12.36
N TYR A 176 6.48 1.17 11.39
CA TYR A 176 6.56 0.87 9.97
C TYR A 176 7.18 2.05 9.25
N CYS A 177 8.10 1.74 8.35
CA CYS A 177 8.71 2.69 7.43
C CYS A 177 8.53 2.14 6.01
N LEU A 178 7.92 2.93 5.12
CA LEU A 178 7.76 2.65 3.71
C LEU A 178 8.57 3.66 2.89
N GLU A 179 9.51 3.15 2.10
CA GLU A 179 10.29 3.93 1.14
C GLU A 179 9.92 3.46 -0.27
N LEU A 180 9.22 4.31 -1.00
CA LEU A 180 8.87 4.09 -2.40
C LEU A 180 9.79 4.94 -3.28
N ASN A 181 10.43 4.28 -4.24
CA ASN A 181 11.04 4.92 -5.39
C ASN A 181 10.30 4.44 -6.64
N TYR A 182 9.90 5.36 -7.50
CA TYR A 182 9.30 5.03 -8.79
C TYR A 182 10.04 5.75 -9.92
N THR A 183 10.18 5.05 -11.04
CA THR A 183 10.83 5.57 -12.25
C THR A 183 10.02 5.23 -13.48
N GLU A 184 10.32 5.89 -14.60
CA GLU A 184 9.69 5.57 -15.88
C GLU A 184 9.77 4.07 -16.22
N GLY A 185 8.62 3.52 -16.65
CA GLY A 185 8.48 2.15 -17.11
C GLY A 185 8.49 2.06 -18.63
N ASN A 186 8.81 0.87 -19.14
CA ASN A 186 8.72 0.61 -20.57
C ASN A 186 7.25 0.30 -20.94
N LYS A 187 6.81 0.70 -22.13
CA LYS A 187 5.51 0.33 -22.70
C LYS A 187 5.53 -1.06 -23.31
#